data_AF-A0A9P3UK20-F1
#
_entry.id   AF-A0A9P3UK20-F1
#
_cell.length_a   1.000
_cell.length_b   1.000
_cell.length_c   1.000
_cell.angle_alpha   90.00
_cell.angle_beta   90.00
_cell.angle_gamma   90.00
#
_symmetry.space_group_name_H-M   'P 1'
#
loop_
_entity.id
_entity.type
_entity.pdbx_description
1 polymer ?
#
loop_
_entity_poly.entity_id
_entity_poly.type
_entity_poly.pdbx_seq_one_letter_code
_entity_poly.pdbx_strand_id
1 'polypeptide(L)'
;MLLCPYNILHKAERRKLLHAIGRCLFSSWDSPVYFSDVVLADIFTSFAQVVGDVWLSLCMLLPGHSILKPHTGVGSRWILPTVMSLPYLIRLRQCVIEYNHQGNTHRRPLYNALKYASAFPAIYLSAAQGMVVGEGGAAATWFGGSHIFRLWLLAGMVNSLYSFWWDVTNDWGLDLLRPRSEAKKSESLRSPPRRLVLPGLHSATPHILQGSSSIDVHDPEGISRSVVELSVRKRCHALGLRHSLHFPLLVYPFVIFLNLVLRLTWSMKLFSVVNVNSHAGIANFCLKMAELFRRWMWVFIRVEWEMIKKSRESHTKHRADDGIDEYELIPSATIERTPN
;
A
#
# COMPACT_ATOMS: atom_id res chain seq x y z
N MET A 1 -8.06 -13.18 27.15
CA MET A 1 -6.74 -13.54 26.59
C MET A 1 -5.79 -12.33 26.51
N LEU A 2 -6.16 -11.21 25.86
CA LEU A 2 -5.32 -10.00 25.78
C LEU A 2 -5.02 -9.32 27.13
N LEU A 3 -5.97 -9.32 28.06
CA LEU A 3 -5.86 -8.68 29.38
C LEU A 3 -5.26 -9.59 30.47
N CYS A 4 -4.81 -10.80 30.13
CA CYS A 4 -4.28 -11.73 31.12
C CYS A 4 -2.87 -11.26 31.60
N PRO A 5 -2.68 -10.96 32.89
CA PRO A 5 -1.41 -10.44 33.42
C PRO A 5 -0.32 -11.52 33.58
N TYR A 6 -0.74 -12.79 33.56
CA TYR A 6 0.13 -13.95 33.76
C TYR A 6 1.02 -14.24 32.55
N ASN A 7 2.20 -14.82 32.78
CA ASN A 7 3.20 -15.12 31.75
C ASN A 7 2.86 -16.36 30.90
N ILE A 8 1.58 -16.65 30.73
CA ILE A 8 1.04 -17.78 29.99
C ILE A 8 0.68 -17.23 28.60
N LEU A 9 1.09 -17.87 27.50
CA LEU A 9 0.83 -17.48 26.09
C LEU A 9 1.55 -16.21 25.57
N HIS A 10 2.89 -16.17 25.58
CA HIS A 10 3.72 -15.12 24.95
C HIS A 10 3.41 -13.67 25.40
N LYS A 11 3.59 -13.38 26.70
CA LYS A 11 3.35 -12.06 27.32
C LYS A 11 4.05 -10.89 26.62
N ALA A 12 5.26 -11.10 26.09
CA ALA A 12 6.01 -10.06 25.40
C ALA A 12 5.27 -9.55 24.15
N GLU A 13 4.76 -10.47 23.32
CA GLU A 13 4.03 -10.13 22.10
C GLU A 13 2.70 -9.45 22.40
N ARG A 14 1.99 -9.88 23.46
CA ARG A 14 0.76 -9.20 23.90
C ARG A 14 1.01 -7.75 24.32
N ARG A 15 2.08 -7.48 25.07
CA ARG A 15 2.44 -6.11 25.46
C ARG A 15 2.80 -5.25 24.26
N LYS A 16 3.53 -5.80 23.28
CA LYS A 16 3.83 -5.10 22.02
C LYS A 16 2.55 -4.79 21.25
N LEU A 17 1.62 -5.75 21.16
CA LEU A 17 0.32 -5.56 20.52
C LEU A 17 -0.51 -4.49 21.24
N LEU A 18 -0.63 -4.54 22.58
CA LEU A 18 -1.35 -3.54 23.37
C LEU A 18 -0.72 -2.14 23.23
N HIS A 19 0.61 -2.04 23.20
CA HIS A 19 1.28 -0.78 22.92
C HIS A 19 1.02 -0.28 21.50
N ALA A 20 1.01 -1.17 20.49
CA ALA A 20 0.67 -0.80 19.12
C ALA A 20 -0.78 -0.33 19.00
N ILE A 21 -1.73 -0.99 19.68
CA ILE A 21 -3.13 -0.55 19.77
C ILE A 21 -3.20 0.83 20.45
N GLY A 22 -2.54 1.01 21.59
CA GLY A 22 -2.49 2.28 22.31
C GLY A 22 -1.94 3.41 21.45
N ARG A 23 -0.88 3.16 20.68
CA ARG A 23 -0.34 4.13 19.71
C ARG A 23 -1.33 4.41 18.58
N CYS A 24 -2.01 3.41 18.03
CA CYS A 24 -3.01 3.66 16.98
C CYS A 24 -4.16 4.56 17.48
N LEU A 25 -4.63 4.35 18.72
CA LEU A 25 -5.75 5.09 19.29
C LEU A 25 -5.37 6.47 19.82
N PHE A 26 -4.22 6.59 20.49
CA PHE A 26 -3.86 7.77 21.29
C PHE A 26 -2.52 8.40 20.90
N SER A 27 -1.94 8.08 19.73
CA SER A 27 -0.67 8.69 19.29
C SER A 27 -0.72 10.21 19.35
N SER A 28 0.33 10.86 19.86
CA SER A 28 0.49 12.31 19.71
C SER A 28 0.71 12.71 18.24
N TRP A 29 0.53 14.00 17.92
CA TRP A 29 0.71 14.56 16.59
C TRP A 29 2.18 14.56 16.11
N ASP A 30 3.13 14.54 17.04
CA ASP A 30 4.56 14.54 16.73
C ASP A 30 5.18 13.13 16.69
N SER A 31 4.40 12.09 16.99
CA SER A 31 4.93 10.73 17.05
C SER A 31 5.10 10.12 15.65
N PRO A 32 6.23 9.46 15.35
CA PRO A 32 6.39 8.77 14.09
C PRO A 32 5.43 7.57 13.97
N VAL A 33 4.86 7.39 12.77
CA VAL A 33 3.97 6.27 12.48
C VAL A 33 4.81 5.09 11.97
N TYR A 34 4.81 3.98 12.71
CA TYR A 34 5.60 2.82 12.35
C TYR A 34 4.83 1.90 11.40
N PHE A 35 5.57 1.18 10.55
CA PHE A 35 4.98 0.19 9.63
C PHE A 35 4.05 -0.82 10.33
N SER A 36 4.40 -1.27 11.55
CA SER A 36 3.55 -2.16 12.34
C SER A 36 2.19 -1.55 12.68
N ASP A 37 2.13 -0.24 12.96
CA ASP A 37 0.89 0.50 13.24
C ASP A 37 0.08 0.66 11.96
N VAL A 38 0.78 0.85 10.83
CA VAL A 38 0.24 0.85 9.45
C VAL A 38 -0.20 -0.55 8.99
N VAL A 39 0.18 -1.64 9.61
CA VAL A 39 -0.46 -2.94 9.35
C VAL A 39 -1.64 -3.17 10.31
N LEU A 40 -1.45 -2.87 11.60
CA LEU A 40 -2.44 -3.12 12.64
C LEU A 40 -3.75 -2.35 12.42
N ALA A 41 -3.69 -1.03 12.21
CA ALA A 41 -4.92 -0.25 12.01
C ALA A 41 -5.64 -0.56 10.68
N ASP A 42 -4.98 -1.24 9.74
CA ASP A 42 -5.52 -1.67 8.45
C ASP A 42 -6.27 -2.98 8.64
N ILE A 43 -5.69 -3.88 9.42
CA ILE A 43 -6.41 -5.04 9.93
C ILE A 43 -7.65 -4.58 10.71
N PHE A 44 -7.52 -3.52 11.52
CA PHE A 44 -8.65 -2.96 12.28
C PHE A 44 -9.80 -2.46 11.40
N THR A 45 -9.54 -1.93 10.19
CA THR A 45 -10.63 -1.53 9.27
C THR A 45 -11.50 -2.70 8.82
N SER A 46 -10.92 -3.90 8.70
CA SER A 46 -11.68 -5.12 8.35
C SER A 46 -12.60 -5.57 9.50
N PHE A 47 -12.36 -5.10 10.73
CA PHE A 47 -13.20 -5.34 11.90
C PHE A 47 -14.29 -4.27 12.12
N ALA A 48 -14.44 -3.29 11.24
CA ALA A 48 -15.41 -2.20 11.39
C ALA A 48 -16.85 -2.65 11.72
N GLN A 49 -17.32 -3.71 11.05
CA GLN A 49 -18.65 -4.26 11.33
C GLN A 49 -18.71 -4.97 12.69
N VAL A 50 -17.69 -5.74 13.02
CA VAL A 50 -17.59 -6.42 14.32
C VAL A 50 -17.61 -5.40 15.47
N VAL A 51 -16.91 -4.27 15.32
CA VAL A 51 -16.94 -3.18 16.30
C VAL A 51 -18.34 -2.60 16.45
N GLY A 52 -19.07 -2.44 15.35
CA GLY A 52 -20.49 -2.03 15.37
C GLY A 52 -21.40 -3.05 16.07
N ASP A 53 -21.23 -4.33 15.77
CA ASP A 53 -22.03 -5.42 16.34
C ASP A 53 -21.78 -5.59 17.86
N VAL A 54 -20.52 -5.47 18.28
CA VAL A 54 -20.13 -5.49 19.70
C VAL A 54 -20.72 -4.29 20.43
N TRP A 55 -20.66 -3.10 19.84
CA TRP A 55 -21.29 -1.91 20.41
C TRP A 55 -22.80 -2.10 20.57
N LEU A 56 -23.48 -2.57 19.52
CA LEU A 56 -24.91 -2.83 19.56
C LEU A 56 -25.28 -3.87 20.64
N SER A 57 -24.51 -4.95 20.72
CA SER A 57 -24.69 -6.01 21.72
C SER A 57 -24.52 -5.48 23.14
N LEU A 58 -23.54 -4.60 23.37
CA LEU A 58 -23.34 -3.96 24.67
C LEU A 58 -24.53 -3.04 25.03
N CYS A 59 -25.02 -2.24 24.08
CA CYS A 59 -26.20 -1.41 24.30
C CYS A 59 -27.45 -2.23 24.65
N MET A 60 -27.60 -3.43 24.09
CA MET A 60 -28.72 -4.34 24.41
C MET A 60 -28.59 -5.00 25.79
N LEU A 61 -27.37 -5.15 26.31
CA LEU A 61 -27.08 -5.76 27.60
C LEU A 61 -27.14 -4.77 28.78
N LEU A 62 -27.09 -3.46 28.53
CA LEU A 62 -27.12 -2.45 29.58
C LEU A 62 -28.51 -2.39 30.27
N PRO A 63 -28.58 -2.27 31.61
CA PRO A 63 -29.85 -2.20 32.34
C PRO A 63 -30.74 -1.07 31.81
N GLY A 64 -32.02 -1.36 31.58
CA GLY A 64 -33.01 -0.39 31.07
C GLY A 64 -33.16 -0.33 29.55
N HIS A 65 -32.43 -1.17 28.79
CA HIS A 65 -32.60 -1.32 27.35
C HIS A 65 -33.40 -2.59 27.04
N SER A 66 -34.34 -2.52 26.09
CA SER A 66 -35.10 -3.71 25.67
C SER A 66 -34.27 -4.54 24.70
N ILE A 67 -34.08 -5.83 25.00
CA ILE A 67 -33.43 -6.80 24.11
C ILE A 67 -34.19 -6.93 22.77
N LEU A 68 -35.51 -6.68 22.78
CA LEU A 68 -36.37 -6.82 21.59
C LEU A 68 -36.54 -5.54 20.76
N LYS A 69 -36.27 -4.35 21.33
CA LYS A 69 -36.34 -3.07 20.60
C LYS A 69 -35.09 -2.24 20.86
N PRO A 70 -34.12 -2.20 19.93
CA PRO A 70 -33.02 -1.26 20.03
C PRO A 70 -33.56 0.18 20.03
N HIS A 71 -32.93 1.08 20.81
CA HIS A 71 -33.37 2.47 20.92
C HIS A 71 -33.50 3.15 19.55
N THR A 72 -34.71 3.52 19.18
CA THR A 72 -35.06 4.03 17.84
C THR A 72 -35.00 5.55 17.71
N GLY A 73 -34.31 6.25 18.63
CA GLY A 73 -34.13 7.70 18.54
C GLY A 73 -33.32 8.09 17.30
N VAL A 74 -33.70 9.18 16.62
CA VAL A 74 -33.04 9.65 15.38
C VAL A 74 -31.53 9.81 15.57
N GLY A 75 -31.08 10.33 16.72
CA GLY A 75 -29.65 10.44 17.05
C GLY A 75 -28.96 9.09 17.27
N SER A 76 -29.65 8.10 17.85
CA SER A 76 -29.10 6.76 18.10
C SER A 76 -28.83 5.99 16.80
N ARG A 77 -29.64 6.24 15.75
CA ARG A 77 -29.50 5.63 14.42
C ARG A 77 -28.17 5.96 13.73
N TRP A 78 -27.58 7.11 14.04
CA TRP A 78 -26.28 7.53 13.47
C TRP A 78 -25.07 7.13 14.32
N ILE A 79 -25.28 6.63 15.54
CA ILE A 79 -24.20 6.15 16.40
C ILE A 79 -23.55 4.92 15.78
N LEU A 80 -24.35 3.96 15.29
CA LEU A 80 -23.83 2.73 14.70
C LEU A 80 -22.89 2.97 13.50
N PRO A 81 -23.26 3.72 12.44
CA PRO A 81 -22.32 4.03 11.35
C PRO A 81 -21.11 4.84 11.81
N THR A 82 -21.27 5.70 12.83
CA THR A 82 -20.14 6.44 13.42
C THR A 82 -19.14 5.49 14.10
N VAL A 83 -19.63 4.55 14.91
CA VAL A 83 -18.80 3.50 15.55
C VAL A 83 -18.11 2.64 14.50
N MET A 84 -18.82 2.24 13.45
CA MET A 84 -18.25 1.47 12.33
C MET A 84 -17.19 2.26 11.54
N SER A 85 -17.25 3.60 11.56
CA SER A 85 -16.28 4.45 10.87
C SER A 85 -14.98 4.68 11.68
N LEU A 86 -14.96 4.37 12.99
CA LEU A 86 -13.81 4.60 13.86
C LEU A 86 -12.49 3.99 13.36
N PRO A 87 -12.45 2.75 12.85
CA PRO A 87 -11.22 2.19 12.30
C PRO A 87 -10.66 2.99 11.11
N TYR A 88 -11.54 3.50 10.26
CA TYR A 88 -11.16 4.33 9.11
C TYR A 88 -10.69 5.72 9.57
N LEU A 89 -11.28 6.25 10.65
CA LEU A 89 -10.84 7.51 11.25
C LEU A 89 -9.45 7.41 11.88
N ILE A 90 -9.15 6.31 12.57
CA ILE A 90 -7.80 6.03 13.11
C ILE A 90 -6.77 6.05 11.98
N ARG A 91 -7.10 5.40 10.85
CA ARG A 91 -6.26 5.38 9.66
C ARG A 91 -6.07 6.76 9.03
N LEU A 92 -7.16 7.48 8.84
CA LEU A 92 -7.14 8.85 8.33
C LEU A 92 -6.22 9.72 9.19
N ARG A 93 -6.37 9.63 10.52
CA ARG A 93 -5.54 10.36 11.49
C ARG A 93 -4.06 10.01 11.35
N GLN A 94 -3.70 8.73 11.25
CA GLN A 94 -2.31 8.31 11.04
C GLN A 94 -1.72 8.92 9.75
N CYS A 95 -2.50 8.94 8.66
CA CYS A 95 -2.06 9.51 7.40
C CYS A 95 -1.86 11.03 7.48
N VAL A 96 -2.71 11.74 8.23
CA VAL A 96 -2.60 13.19 8.45
C VAL A 96 -1.38 13.52 9.32
N ILE A 97 -1.12 12.73 10.37
CA ILE A 97 0.08 12.86 11.21
C ILE A 97 1.34 12.68 10.36
N GLU A 98 1.40 11.64 9.55
CA GLU A 98 2.53 11.37 8.65
C GLU A 98 2.71 12.49 7.61
N TYR A 99 1.62 13.06 7.11
CA TYR A 99 1.67 14.19 6.17
C TYR A 99 2.26 15.46 6.80
N ASN A 100 1.85 15.76 8.04
CA ASN A 100 2.25 16.96 8.78
C ASN A 100 3.62 16.84 9.46
N HIS A 101 4.26 15.67 9.41
CA HIS A 101 5.56 15.46 10.02
C HIS A 101 6.63 16.33 9.35
N GLN A 102 7.45 17.02 10.16
CA GLN A 102 8.36 18.10 9.71
C GLN A 102 9.40 17.67 8.65
N GLY A 103 9.68 16.36 8.52
CA GLY A 103 10.59 15.80 7.52
C GLY A 103 9.93 15.29 6.23
N ASN A 104 8.61 15.44 6.07
CA ASN A 104 7.90 14.86 4.93
C ASN A 104 7.90 15.79 3.70
N THR A 105 8.57 15.36 2.63
CA THR A 105 8.60 16.06 1.33
C THR A 105 7.61 15.48 0.31
N HIS A 106 6.97 14.35 0.61
CA HIS A 106 6.13 13.62 -0.33
C HIS A 106 4.63 13.78 -0.04
N ARG A 107 3.81 13.93 -1.09
CA ARG A 107 2.33 14.00 -1.00
C ARG A 107 1.65 12.63 -0.82
N ARG A 108 2.42 11.55 -0.77
CA ARG A 108 1.91 10.18 -0.64
C ARG A 108 0.99 10.00 0.59
N PRO A 109 1.32 10.49 1.80
CA PRO A 109 0.44 10.33 2.95
C PRO A 109 -0.93 11.01 2.77
N LEU A 110 -1.00 12.14 2.06
CA LEU A 110 -2.26 12.84 1.76
C LEU A 110 -3.18 12.01 0.86
N TYR A 111 -2.65 11.38 -0.18
CA TYR A 111 -3.44 10.48 -1.03
C TYR A 111 -3.91 9.24 -0.27
N ASN A 112 -3.10 8.74 0.66
CA ASN A 112 -3.52 7.67 1.56
C ASN A 112 -4.65 8.14 2.50
N ALA A 113 -4.60 9.38 2.98
CA ALA A 113 -5.66 9.99 3.78
C ALA A 113 -6.97 10.05 2.98
N LEU A 114 -6.92 10.52 1.73
CA LEU A 114 -8.09 10.55 0.83
C LEU A 114 -8.69 9.15 0.60
N LYS A 115 -7.85 8.10 0.61
CA LYS A 115 -8.31 6.71 0.48
C LYS A 115 -9.25 6.34 1.61
N TYR A 116 -8.83 6.55 2.86
CA TYR A 116 -9.66 6.24 4.01
C TYR A 116 -10.82 7.23 4.16
N ALA A 117 -10.65 8.48 3.71
CA ALA A 117 -11.73 9.46 3.66
C ALA A 117 -12.88 9.02 2.72
N SER A 118 -12.54 8.37 1.60
CA SER A 118 -13.54 7.88 0.64
C SER A 118 -14.47 6.78 1.19
N ALA A 119 -14.12 6.15 2.32
CA ALA A 119 -14.96 5.15 2.96
C ALA A 119 -16.14 5.75 3.75
N PHE A 120 -16.01 6.98 4.28
CA PHE A 120 -17.08 7.59 5.11
C PHE A 120 -18.40 7.78 4.34
N PRO A 121 -18.41 8.36 3.11
CA PRO A 121 -19.65 8.47 2.35
C PRO A 121 -20.31 7.11 2.11
N ALA A 122 -19.54 6.07 1.79
CA ALA A 122 -20.08 4.73 1.58
C ALA A 122 -20.73 4.15 2.84
N ILE A 123 -20.15 4.36 4.03
CA ILE A 123 -20.68 3.90 5.31
C ILE A 123 -21.98 4.63 5.67
N TYR A 124 -21.97 5.96 5.66
CA TYR A 124 -23.13 6.77 6.07
C TYR A 124 -24.30 6.63 5.08
N LEU A 125 -24.03 6.58 3.77
CA LEU A 125 -25.06 6.35 2.77
C LEU A 125 -25.64 4.93 2.85
N SER A 126 -24.83 3.93 3.24
CA SER A 126 -25.32 2.57 3.49
C SER A 126 -26.29 2.53 4.66
N ALA A 127 -26.03 3.30 5.72
CA ALA A 127 -26.94 3.42 6.85
C ALA A 127 -28.22 4.18 6.47
N ALA A 128 -28.09 5.30 5.75
CA ALA A 128 -29.22 6.09 5.26
C ALA A 128 -30.16 5.26 4.37
N GLN A 129 -29.61 4.44 3.47
CA GLN A 129 -30.40 3.52 2.64
C GLN A 129 -31.16 2.50 3.50
N GLY A 130 -30.49 1.90 4.50
CA GLY A 130 -31.13 0.94 5.42
C GLY A 130 -32.33 1.53 6.17
N MET A 131 -32.26 2.82 6.53
CA MET A 131 -33.37 3.51 7.19
C MET A 131 -34.57 3.71 6.24
N VAL A 132 -34.33 4.12 5.00
CA VAL A 132 -35.40 4.36 4.01
C VAL A 132 -36.10 3.05 3.63
N VAL A 133 -35.36 1.95 3.49
CA VAL A 133 -35.92 0.62 3.18
C VAL A 133 -36.81 0.10 4.31
N GLY A 134 -36.42 0.36 5.57
CA GLY A 134 -37.19 -0.08 6.74
C GLY A 134 -38.52 0.65 6.92
N GLU A 135 -38.65 1.89 6.42
CA GLU A 135 -39.86 2.70 6.53
C GLU A 135 -40.79 2.56 5.30
N GLY A 136 -40.24 2.30 4.10
CA GLY A 136 -41.00 2.33 2.83
C GLY A 136 -41.23 0.98 2.11
N GLY A 137 -40.74 -0.13 2.67
CA GLY A 137 -40.80 -1.45 2.04
C GLY A 137 -39.78 -1.63 0.91
N ALA A 138 -39.21 -2.84 0.80
CA ALA A 138 -38.08 -3.14 -0.09
C ALA A 138 -38.35 -2.90 -1.60
N ALA A 139 -39.61 -2.90 -2.03
CA ALA A 139 -39.99 -2.74 -3.43
C ALA A 139 -39.97 -1.28 -3.92
N ALA A 140 -40.26 -0.30 -3.04
CA ALA A 140 -40.37 1.11 -3.43
C ALA A 140 -39.00 1.81 -3.62
N THR A 141 -37.95 1.28 -2.99
CA THR A 141 -36.59 1.86 -3.02
C THR A 141 -35.68 1.25 -4.09
N TRP A 142 -36.11 0.16 -4.72
CA TRP A 142 -35.27 -0.64 -5.63
C TRP A 142 -35.14 -0.03 -7.03
N PHE A 143 -36.16 0.68 -7.52
CA PHE A 143 -36.15 1.33 -8.84
C PHE A 143 -35.40 2.66 -8.83
N GLY A 144 -34.08 2.67 -8.61
CA GLY A 144 -33.12 3.69 -9.07
C GLY A 144 -33.47 5.18 -8.92
N GLY A 145 -34.51 5.56 -8.18
CA GLY A 145 -35.14 6.87 -8.20
C GLY A 145 -34.77 7.71 -7.00
N SER A 146 -34.35 7.06 -5.91
CA SER A 146 -33.80 7.78 -4.77
C SER A 146 -32.37 8.24 -5.06
N HIS A 147 -32.12 9.54 -4.91
CA HIS A 147 -30.77 10.11 -5.02
C HIS A 147 -29.78 9.42 -4.06
N ILE A 148 -30.26 8.95 -2.90
CA ILE A 148 -29.47 8.26 -1.87
C ILE A 148 -28.87 6.95 -2.40
N PHE A 149 -29.64 6.13 -3.12
CA PHE A 149 -29.14 4.88 -3.70
C PHE A 149 -28.05 5.13 -4.74
N ARG A 150 -28.24 6.12 -5.63
CA ARG A 150 -27.24 6.48 -6.65
C ARG A 150 -25.95 7.00 -6.03
N LEU A 151 -26.06 7.84 -5.01
CA LEU A 151 -24.91 8.35 -4.27
C LEU A 151 -24.19 7.24 -3.50
N TRP A 152 -24.93 6.31 -2.89
CA TRP A 152 -24.34 5.15 -2.20
C TRP A 152 -23.56 4.26 -3.16
N LEU A 153 -24.15 3.96 -4.32
CA LEU A 153 -23.50 3.18 -5.38
C LEU A 153 -22.23 3.87 -5.88
N LEU A 154 -22.31 5.18 -6.16
CA LEU A 154 -21.17 5.98 -6.58
C LEU A 154 -20.07 6.00 -5.52
N ALA A 155 -20.41 6.23 -4.25
CA ALA A 155 -19.47 6.22 -3.14
C ALA A 155 -18.78 4.85 -2.98
N GLY A 156 -19.54 3.76 -3.08
CA GLY A 156 -19.01 2.39 -3.05
C GLY A 156 -18.05 2.10 -4.21
N MET A 157 -18.40 2.55 -5.42
CA MET A 157 -17.54 2.42 -6.60
C MET A 157 -16.25 3.23 -6.46
N VAL A 158 -16.34 4.51 -6.10
CA VAL A 158 -15.18 5.39 -5.92
C VAL A 158 -14.24 4.83 -4.86
N ASN A 159 -14.75 4.47 -3.68
CA ASN A 159 -13.96 3.88 -2.60
C ASN A 159 -13.25 2.60 -3.06
N SER A 160 -13.94 1.74 -3.80
CA SER A 160 -13.41 0.47 -4.28
C SER A 160 -12.33 0.65 -5.34
N LEU A 161 -12.59 1.44 -6.38
CA LEU A 161 -11.64 1.66 -7.47
C LEU A 161 -10.40 2.39 -6.97
N TYR A 162 -10.57 3.42 -6.14
CA TYR A 162 -9.45 4.18 -5.60
C TYR A 162 -8.57 3.33 -4.68
N SER A 163 -9.19 2.54 -3.78
CA SER A 163 -8.45 1.65 -2.91
C SER A 163 -7.78 0.50 -3.66
N PHE A 164 -8.39 -0.02 -4.73
CA PHE A 164 -7.76 -1.02 -5.59
C PHE A 164 -6.51 -0.47 -6.29
N TRP A 165 -6.64 0.71 -6.91
CA TRP A 165 -5.51 1.40 -7.52
C TRP A 165 -4.39 1.62 -6.51
N TRP A 166 -4.74 2.06 -5.29
CA TRP A 166 -3.79 2.26 -4.21
C TRP A 166 -3.07 0.96 -3.82
N ASP A 167 -3.79 -0.14 -3.63
CA ASP A 167 -3.20 -1.42 -3.24
C ASP A 167 -2.13 -1.86 -4.24
N VAL A 168 -2.47 -1.82 -5.54
CA VAL A 168 -1.58 -2.27 -6.61
C VAL A 168 -0.35 -1.38 -6.74
N THR A 169 -0.53 -0.06 -6.73
CA THR A 169 0.54 0.89 -7.06
C THR A 169 1.39 1.31 -5.85
N ASN A 170 0.75 1.57 -4.71
CA ASN A 170 1.39 2.15 -3.54
C ASN A 170 1.66 1.12 -2.45
N ASP A 171 0.78 0.12 -2.31
CA ASP A 171 0.96 -0.90 -1.28
C ASP A 171 1.88 -2.03 -1.73
N TRP A 172 1.71 -2.50 -2.97
CA TRP A 172 2.52 -3.56 -3.57
C TRP A 172 3.65 -3.04 -4.46
N GLY A 173 3.64 -1.75 -4.81
CA GLY A 173 4.71 -1.13 -5.58
C GLY A 173 4.80 -1.62 -7.02
N LEU A 174 3.67 -2.04 -7.61
CA LEU A 174 3.62 -2.49 -8.99
C LEU A 174 3.43 -1.29 -9.93
N ASP A 175 4.21 -1.25 -11.00
CA ASP A 175 4.21 -0.14 -11.95
C ASP A 175 3.09 -0.30 -13.02
N LEU A 176 2.27 -1.35 -12.95
CA LEU A 176 1.20 -1.69 -13.90
C LEU A 176 0.18 -0.56 -14.13
N LEU A 177 -0.21 0.17 -13.08
CA LEU A 177 -1.21 1.24 -13.15
C LEU A 177 -0.58 2.64 -13.01
N ARG A 178 0.75 2.75 -13.10
CA ARG A 178 1.42 4.05 -13.08
C ARG A 178 1.42 4.67 -14.48
N PRO A 179 1.14 5.98 -14.61
CA PRO A 179 1.30 6.67 -15.88
C PRO A 179 2.72 6.49 -16.41
N ARG A 180 2.86 6.19 -17.71
CA ARG A 180 4.16 5.91 -18.37
C ARG A 180 5.19 7.04 -18.20
N SER A 181 4.73 8.28 -17.99
CA SER A 181 5.57 9.45 -17.72
C SER A 181 6.31 9.34 -16.37
N GLU A 182 5.63 8.89 -15.31
CA GLU A 182 6.24 8.69 -14.00
C GLU A 182 7.16 7.48 -13.96
N ALA A 183 6.81 6.42 -14.70
CA ALA A 183 7.66 5.23 -14.84
C ALA A 183 9.03 5.59 -15.46
N LYS A 184 9.04 6.38 -16.54
CA LYS A 184 10.28 6.85 -17.20
C LYS A 184 11.12 7.75 -16.29
N LYS A 185 10.50 8.65 -15.52
CA LYS A 185 11.21 9.51 -14.55
C LYS A 185 11.85 8.67 -13.44
N SER A 186 11.16 7.62 -12.99
CA SER A 186 11.71 6.70 -11.98
C SER A 186 12.85 5.84 -12.54
N GLU A 187 12.78 5.39 -13.79
CA GLU A 187 13.89 4.68 -14.46
C GLU A 187 15.12 5.58 -14.65
N SER A 188 14.93 6.82 -15.08
CA SER A 188 16.00 7.82 -15.24
C SER A 188 16.74 8.13 -13.93
N LEU A 189 16.03 8.18 -12.80
CA LEU A 189 16.62 8.34 -11.47
C LEU A 189 17.26 7.05 -10.92
N ARG A 190 16.90 5.88 -11.49
CA ARG A 190 17.41 4.56 -11.07
C ARG A 190 18.66 4.14 -11.85
N SER A 191 18.91 4.71 -13.03
CA SER A 191 20.16 4.47 -13.76
C SER A 191 21.30 5.25 -13.10
N PRO A 192 22.42 4.61 -12.70
CA PRO A 192 23.61 5.36 -12.31
C PRO A 192 24.03 6.27 -13.49
N PRO A 193 24.61 7.46 -13.22
CA PRO A 193 25.16 8.26 -14.30
C PRO A 193 26.14 7.39 -15.08
N ARG A 194 25.90 7.25 -16.39
CA ARG A 194 26.80 6.55 -17.31
C ARG A 194 28.19 7.13 -17.05
N ARG A 195 29.15 6.31 -16.62
CA ARG A 195 30.54 6.74 -16.46
C ARG A 195 30.94 7.34 -17.81
N LEU A 196 31.17 8.66 -17.84
CA LEU A 196 31.70 9.35 -19.00
C LEU A 196 33.12 8.83 -19.17
N VAL A 197 33.26 7.72 -19.90
CA VAL A 197 34.55 7.31 -20.43
C VAL A 197 34.83 8.29 -21.55
N LEU A 198 35.54 9.38 -21.22
CA LEU A 198 36.11 10.23 -22.27
C LEU A 198 36.98 9.31 -23.13
N PRO A 199 36.75 9.27 -24.45
CA PRO A 199 37.71 8.64 -25.35
C PRO A 199 39.06 9.29 -25.09
N GLY A 200 40.04 8.49 -24.66
CA GLY A 200 41.39 8.97 -24.39
C GLY A 200 41.90 9.74 -25.61
N LEU A 201 42.12 11.03 -25.43
CA LEU A 201 42.89 11.86 -26.35
C LEU A 201 44.34 11.36 -26.29
N HIS A 202 44.63 10.27 -27.00
CA HIS A 202 46.00 9.94 -27.37
C HIS A 202 46.46 10.99 -28.39
N SER A 203 47.08 12.04 -27.87
CA SER A 203 48.09 12.80 -28.60
C SER A 203 49.25 11.83 -28.89
N ALA A 204 49.34 11.37 -30.13
CA ALA A 204 50.52 10.69 -30.64
C ALA A 204 50.65 11.01 -32.14
N THR A 205 51.55 11.96 -32.41
CA THR A 205 52.11 12.28 -33.72
C THR A 205 52.65 11.02 -34.41
N PRO A 206 52.31 10.71 -35.67
CA PRO A 206 53.04 9.71 -36.42
C PRO A 206 54.10 10.40 -37.29
N HIS A 207 55.36 10.12 -36.99
CA HIS A 207 56.44 10.24 -37.96
C HIS A 207 56.29 9.13 -39.02
N ILE A 208 56.60 9.51 -40.27
CA ILE A 208 56.56 8.73 -41.50
C ILE A 208 57.54 7.54 -41.44
N LEU A 209 57.11 6.33 -41.84
CA LEU A 209 57.72 5.51 -42.91
C LEU A 209 57.00 4.16 -43.13
N GLN A 210 56.57 3.96 -44.38
CA GLN A 210 56.53 2.72 -45.20
C GLN A 210 55.78 1.45 -44.74
N GLY A 211 54.86 1.01 -45.61
CA GLY A 211 54.96 -0.35 -46.18
C GLY A 211 53.85 -1.35 -45.86
N SER A 212 52.73 -1.25 -46.59
CA SER A 212 51.95 -2.34 -47.21
C SER A 212 51.41 -3.54 -46.40
N SER A 213 50.14 -3.84 -46.71
CA SER A 213 49.39 -5.10 -46.61
C SER A 213 48.51 -5.32 -45.36
N SER A 214 47.21 -5.14 -45.63
CA SER A 214 46.03 -5.41 -44.82
C SER A 214 45.83 -6.91 -44.55
N ILE A 215 45.75 -7.28 -43.27
CA ILE A 215 45.04 -8.47 -42.80
C ILE A 215 44.15 -8.01 -41.64
N ASP A 216 42.84 -8.03 -41.89
CA ASP A 216 41.80 -7.74 -40.91
C ASP A 216 41.84 -8.79 -39.78
N VAL A 217 42.27 -8.38 -38.59
CA VAL A 217 42.05 -9.13 -37.35
C VAL A 217 40.75 -8.63 -36.75
N HIS A 218 39.74 -9.50 -36.80
CA HIS A 218 38.41 -9.29 -36.26
C HIS A 218 38.48 -9.04 -34.74
N ASP A 219 38.12 -7.82 -34.33
CA ASP A 219 38.04 -7.40 -32.94
C ASP A 219 36.80 -8.03 -32.25
N PRO A 220 36.92 -8.86 -31.19
CA PRO A 220 35.79 -9.55 -30.57
C PRO A 220 35.00 -8.67 -29.57
N GLU A 221 35.40 -7.41 -29.36
CA GLU A 221 34.80 -6.55 -28.33
C GLU A 221 33.43 -5.97 -28.68
N GLY A 222 33.09 -5.87 -29.97
CA GLY A 222 31.81 -5.30 -30.42
C GLY A 222 30.60 -6.18 -30.12
N ILE A 223 30.78 -7.51 -30.19
CA ILE A 223 29.70 -8.47 -29.94
C ILE A 223 29.41 -8.58 -28.45
N SER A 224 30.44 -8.60 -27.60
CA SER A 224 30.27 -8.61 -26.14
C SER A 224 29.54 -7.37 -25.63
N ARG A 225 29.78 -6.17 -26.19
CA ARG A 225 29.06 -4.95 -25.77
C ARG A 225 27.58 -4.98 -26.15
N SER A 226 27.22 -5.48 -27.34
CA SER A 226 25.81 -5.62 -27.73
C SER A 226 25.08 -6.73 -26.97
N VAL A 227 25.74 -7.84 -26.65
CA VAL A 227 25.18 -8.93 -25.84
C VAL A 227 25.06 -8.54 -24.36
N VAL A 228 25.99 -7.72 -23.84
CA VAL A 228 25.88 -7.14 -22.49
C VAL A 228 24.78 -6.08 -22.45
N GLU A 229 24.66 -5.22 -23.46
CA GLU A 229 23.59 -4.20 -23.51
C GLU A 229 22.20 -4.84 -23.76
N LEU A 230 22.13 -5.95 -24.51
CA LEU A 230 20.92 -6.74 -24.73
C LEU A 230 20.56 -7.65 -23.55
N SER A 231 21.53 -8.11 -22.75
CA SER A 231 21.28 -8.87 -21.51
C SER A 231 20.92 -7.96 -20.33
N VAL A 232 21.45 -6.74 -20.28
CA VAL A 232 21.03 -5.69 -19.32
C VAL A 232 19.60 -5.22 -19.61
N ARG A 233 19.18 -5.22 -20.88
CA ARG A 233 17.80 -4.87 -21.29
C ARG A 233 16.76 -5.97 -21.01
N LYS A 234 17.18 -7.17 -20.61
CA LYS A 234 16.35 -8.40 -20.58
C LYS A 234 15.75 -8.78 -19.22
N ARG A 235 15.57 -7.84 -18.29
CA ARG A 235 14.87 -8.11 -17.02
C ARG A 235 13.82 -7.06 -16.64
N CYS A 236 13.19 -6.44 -17.64
CA CYS A 236 11.90 -5.79 -17.46
C CYS A 236 10.82 -6.84 -17.78
N HIS A 237 10.10 -7.32 -16.77
CA HIS A 237 8.91 -8.13 -17.03
C HIS A 237 7.92 -7.27 -17.82
N ALA A 238 7.50 -7.74 -19.00
CA ALA A 238 6.71 -6.98 -19.98
C ALA A 238 5.32 -6.50 -19.47
N LEU A 239 4.89 -6.95 -18.29
CA LEU A 239 3.59 -6.63 -17.68
C LEU A 239 3.62 -5.53 -16.61
N GLY A 240 4.65 -4.67 -16.56
CA GLY A 240 4.71 -3.61 -15.53
C GLY A 240 4.92 -4.14 -14.10
N LEU A 241 5.40 -5.39 -13.99
CA LEU A 241 5.86 -5.97 -12.73
C LEU A 241 7.27 -5.47 -12.41
N ARG A 242 7.55 -5.29 -11.12
CA ARG A 242 8.84 -4.83 -10.59
C ARG A 242 9.98 -5.82 -10.87
N HIS A 243 11.22 -5.34 -10.83
CA HIS A 243 12.44 -6.11 -11.13
C HIS A 243 12.84 -7.14 -10.05
N SER A 244 12.45 -6.94 -8.79
CA SER A 244 12.70 -7.86 -7.68
C SER A 244 11.36 -8.42 -7.17
N LEU A 245 11.13 -9.71 -7.42
CA LEU A 245 9.94 -10.45 -7.02
C LEU A 245 10.44 -11.63 -6.18
N HIS A 246 10.02 -11.73 -4.91
CA HIS A 246 10.34 -12.90 -4.08
C HIS A 246 9.38 -14.06 -4.36
N PHE A 247 8.15 -13.77 -4.78
CA PHE A 247 7.17 -14.80 -5.13
C PHE A 247 7.21 -15.17 -6.61
N PRO A 248 6.70 -16.36 -6.98
CA PRO A 248 6.56 -16.74 -8.39
C PRO A 248 5.72 -15.72 -9.18
N LEU A 249 6.07 -15.53 -10.45
CA LEU A 249 5.46 -14.51 -11.32
C LEU A 249 3.93 -14.60 -11.40
N LEU A 250 3.37 -15.81 -11.36
CA LEU A 250 1.91 -16.05 -11.46
C LEU A 250 1.14 -15.62 -10.21
N VAL A 251 1.80 -15.50 -9.06
CA VAL A 251 1.15 -15.11 -7.80
C VAL A 251 0.64 -13.67 -7.87
N TYR A 252 1.40 -12.76 -8.47
CA TYR A 252 1.02 -11.34 -8.55
C TYR A 252 -0.26 -11.07 -9.36
N PRO A 253 -0.41 -11.52 -10.63
CA PRO A 253 -1.66 -11.31 -11.37
C PRO A 253 -2.84 -12.04 -10.71
N PHE A 254 -2.63 -13.22 -10.12
CA PHE A 254 -3.66 -13.90 -9.35
C PHE A 254 -4.12 -13.08 -8.14
N VAL A 255 -3.19 -12.57 -7.33
CA VAL A 255 -3.48 -11.73 -6.16
C VAL A 255 -4.15 -10.41 -6.55
N ILE A 256 -3.74 -9.78 -7.66
CA ILE A 256 -4.38 -8.58 -8.20
C ILE A 256 -5.84 -8.88 -8.56
N PHE A 257 -6.07 -9.94 -9.35
CA PHE A 257 -7.41 -10.35 -9.76
C PHE A 257 -8.28 -10.68 -8.54
N LEU A 258 -7.75 -11.48 -7.61
CA LEU A 258 -8.46 -11.88 -6.41
C LEU A 258 -8.79 -10.68 -5.51
N ASN A 259 -7.88 -9.71 -5.38
CA ASN A 259 -8.16 -8.47 -4.64
C ASN A 259 -9.26 -7.65 -5.31
N LEU A 260 -9.30 -7.58 -6.64
CA LEU A 260 -10.38 -6.89 -7.36
C LEU A 260 -11.73 -7.56 -7.09
N VAL A 261 -11.83 -8.88 -7.28
CA VAL A 261 -13.06 -9.65 -7.06
C VAL A 261 -13.54 -9.52 -5.61
N LEU A 262 -12.64 -9.74 -4.65
CA LEU A 262 -12.96 -9.64 -3.22
C LEU A 262 -13.35 -8.22 -2.81
N ARG A 263 -12.79 -7.20 -3.45
CA ARG A 263 -13.18 -5.82 -3.20
C ARG A 263 -14.55 -5.49 -3.77
N LEU A 264 -14.96 -6.10 -4.88
CA LEU A 264 -16.29 -5.93 -5.46
C LEU A 264 -17.39 -6.70 -4.71
N THR A 265 -17.07 -7.43 -3.65
CA THR A 265 -18.04 -8.15 -2.82
C THR A 265 -19.10 -7.25 -2.18
N TRP A 266 -18.85 -5.94 -2.01
CA TRP A 266 -19.89 -5.01 -1.57
C TRP A 266 -21.08 -4.97 -2.54
N SER A 267 -20.84 -5.17 -3.85
CA SER A 267 -21.90 -5.25 -4.86
C SER A 267 -22.77 -6.49 -4.69
N MET A 268 -22.30 -7.54 -4.03
CA MET A 268 -23.13 -8.71 -3.71
C MET A 268 -24.26 -8.36 -2.74
N LYS A 269 -24.14 -7.27 -1.97
CA LYS A 269 -25.26 -6.74 -1.18
C LYS A 269 -26.41 -6.24 -2.05
N LEU A 270 -26.14 -5.80 -3.29
CA LEU A 270 -27.20 -5.47 -4.25
C LEU A 270 -28.03 -6.71 -4.57
N PHE A 271 -27.37 -7.85 -4.79
CA PHE A 271 -28.01 -9.12 -5.14
C PHE A 271 -28.69 -9.79 -3.94
N SER A 272 -28.10 -9.73 -2.75
CA SER A 272 -28.67 -10.31 -1.52
C SER A 272 -29.94 -9.58 -1.05
N VAL A 273 -30.11 -8.30 -1.39
CA VAL A 273 -31.35 -7.55 -1.13
C VAL A 273 -32.49 -7.99 -2.06
N VAL A 274 -32.17 -8.55 -3.22
CA VAL A 274 -33.14 -8.99 -4.25
C VAL A 274 -33.70 -10.38 -3.95
N ASN A 275 -32.86 -11.29 -3.48
CA ASN A 275 -33.26 -12.65 -3.14
C ASN A 275 -33.27 -12.82 -1.62
N VAL A 276 -34.45 -12.64 -1.01
CA VAL A 276 -34.74 -12.96 0.39
C VAL A 276 -34.62 -14.48 0.59
N ASN A 277 -33.40 -14.99 0.64
CA ASN A 277 -33.13 -16.40 0.91
C ASN A 277 -32.77 -16.60 2.38
N SER A 278 -33.27 -17.71 2.94
CA SER A 278 -32.99 -18.21 4.29
C SER A 278 -31.49 -18.41 4.59
N HIS A 279 -30.62 -18.40 3.56
CA HIS A 279 -29.16 -18.52 3.67
C HIS A 279 -28.39 -17.19 3.80
N ALA A 280 -29.08 -16.04 3.93
CA ALA A 280 -28.44 -14.72 4.01
C ALA A 280 -27.39 -14.61 5.14
N GLY A 281 -27.58 -15.32 6.26
CA GLY A 281 -26.62 -15.35 7.37
C GLY A 281 -25.28 -15.99 7.00
N ILE A 282 -25.31 -17.15 6.35
CA ILE A 282 -24.10 -17.88 5.92
C ILE A 282 -23.35 -17.08 4.86
N ALA A 283 -24.06 -16.52 3.88
CA ALA A 283 -23.46 -15.68 2.85
C ALA A 283 -22.77 -14.45 3.45
N ASN A 284 -23.43 -13.74 4.37
CA ASN A 284 -22.83 -12.61 5.08
C ASN A 284 -21.58 -12.99 5.86
N PHE A 285 -21.60 -14.14 6.56
CA PHE A 285 -20.45 -14.67 7.26
C PHE A 285 -19.29 -14.98 6.29
N CYS A 286 -19.56 -15.68 5.19
CA CYS A 286 -18.55 -15.95 4.15
C CYS A 286 -17.97 -14.66 3.57
N LEU A 287 -18.77 -13.62 3.36
CA LEU A 287 -18.29 -12.30 2.93
C LEU A 287 -17.39 -11.61 3.98
N LYS A 288 -17.67 -11.78 5.28
CA LYS A 288 -16.77 -11.31 6.35
C LYS A 288 -15.44 -12.06 6.30
N MET A 289 -15.48 -13.38 6.17
CA MET A 289 -14.29 -14.22 6.09
C MET A 289 -13.47 -13.93 4.83
N ALA A 290 -14.13 -13.67 3.71
CA ALA A 290 -13.49 -13.31 2.45
C ALA A 290 -12.74 -11.97 2.56
N GLU A 291 -13.30 -11.00 3.28
CA GLU A 291 -12.61 -9.73 3.58
C GLU A 291 -11.37 -9.93 4.47
N LEU A 292 -11.45 -10.80 5.48
CA LEU A 292 -10.30 -11.17 6.31
C LEU A 292 -9.20 -11.84 5.49
N PHE A 293 -9.59 -12.78 4.62
CA PHE A 293 -8.65 -13.46 3.72
C PHE A 293 -7.99 -12.48 2.74
N ARG A 294 -8.76 -11.54 2.17
CA ARG A 294 -8.22 -10.47 1.31
C ARG A 294 -7.16 -9.65 2.02
N ARG A 295 -7.41 -9.27 3.28
CA ARG A 295 -6.45 -8.48 4.08
C ARG A 295 -5.23 -9.30 4.47
N TRP A 296 -5.39 -10.56 4.85
CA TRP A 296 -4.30 -11.50 5.09
C TRP A 296 -3.36 -11.58 3.89
N MET A 297 -3.91 -11.81 2.70
CA MET A 297 -3.16 -11.82 1.44
C MET A 297 -2.45 -10.47 1.18
N TRP A 298 -3.15 -9.35 1.37
CA TRP A 298 -2.58 -8.01 1.20
C TRP A 298 -1.37 -7.78 2.11
N VAL A 299 -1.40 -8.27 3.36
CA VAL A 299 -0.29 -8.09 4.33
C VAL A 299 0.99 -8.75 3.82
N PHE A 300 0.94 -9.95 3.25
CA PHE A 300 2.17 -10.62 2.76
C PHE A 300 2.86 -9.83 1.66
N ILE A 301 2.10 -9.42 0.64
CA ILE A 301 2.67 -8.66 -0.48
C ILE A 301 3.13 -7.26 -0.02
N ARG A 302 2.42 -6.66 0.94
CA ARG A 302 2.80 -5.39 1.55
C ARG A 302 4.11 -5.50 2.33
N VAL A 303 4.27 -6.53 3.15
CA VAL A 303 5.50 -6.80 3.91
C VAL A 303 6.65 -7.05 2.96
N GLU A 304 6.45 -7.89 1.94
CA GLU A 304 7.47 -8.15 0.91
C GLU A 304 7.94 -6.86 0.24
N TRP A 305 7.00 -5.98 -0.14
CA TRP A 305 7.35 -4.70 -0.73
C TRP A 305 8.15 -3.80 0.22
N GLU A 306 7.76 -3.74 1.49
CA GLU A 306 8.48 -2.98 2.51
C GLU A 306 9.91 -3.52 2.73
N MET A 307 10.10 -4.84 2.70
CA MET A 307 11.43 -5.47 2.80
C MET A 307 12.31 -5.10 1.60
N ILE A 308 11.75 -5.12 0.38
CA ILE A 308 12.47 -4.70 -0.83
C ILE A 308 12.86 -3.22 -0.75
N LYS A 309 11.96 -2.35 -0.26
CA LYS A 309 12.25 -0.92 -0.08
C LYS A 309 13.43 -0.71 0.86
N LYS A 310 13.42 -1.36 2.02
CA LYS A 310 14.49 -1.29 3.02
C LYS A 310 15.82 -1.83 2.52
N SER A 311 15.80 -2.95 1.79
CA SER A 311 17.02 -3.52 1.18
C SER A 311 17.63 -2.57 0.14
N ARG A 312 16.81 -1.87 -0.65
CA ARG A 312 17.32 -0.87 -1.60
C ARG A 312 17.91 0.34 -0.90
N GLU A 313 17.27 0.82 0.16
CA GLU A 313 17.80 1.92 0.98
C GLU A 313 19.13 1.55 1.65
N SER A 314 19.30 0.30 2.11
CA SER A 314 20.56 -0.15 2.70
C SER A 314 21.69 -0.23 1.67
N HIS A 315 21.42 -0.73 0.46
CA HIS A 315 22.40 -0.77 -0.64
C HIS A 315 22.84 0.64 -1.08
N THR A 316 21.89 1.59 -1.19
CA THR A 316 22.24 2.98 -1.56
C THR A 316 23.09 3.64 -0.48
N LYS A 317 22.81 3.39 0.80
CA LYS A 317 23.62 3.91 1.91
C LYS A 317 25.04 3.34 1.89
N HIS A 318 25.19 2.02 1.74
CA HIS A 318 26.50 1.37 1.67
C HIS A 318 27.34 1.93 0.51
N ARG A 319 26.73 2.10 -0.66
CA ARG A 319 27.42 2.67 -1.83
C ARG A 319 27.79 4.14 -1.67
N ALA A 320 27.02 4.90 -0.88
CA ALA A 320 27.36 6.29 -0.56
C ALA A 320 28.55 6.35 0.42
N ASP A 321 28.61 5.42 1.37
CA ASP A 321 29.71 5.26 2.33
C ASP A 321 31.01 4.86 1.60
N ASP A 322 30.96 3.81 0.77
CA ASP A 322 32.10 3.36 -0.05
C ASP A 322 32.62 4.47 -0.98
N GLY A 323 31.72 5.32 -1.48
CA GLY A 323 32.08 6.46 -2.31
C GLY A 323 32.80 7.54 -1.50
N ILE A 324 32.33 7.86 -0.29
CA ILE A 324 32.95 8.88 0.57
C ILE A 324 34.37 8.45 0.97
N ASP A 325 34.58 7.17 1.28
CA ASP A 325 35.90 6.61 1.59
C ASP A 325 36.88 6.67 0.40
N GLU A 326 36.39 6.57 -0.84
CA GLU A 326 37.21 6.69 -2.06
C GLU A 326 37.68 8.16 -2.30
N TYR A 327 37.06 9.15 -1.65
CA TYR A 327 37.42 10.57 -1.76
C TYR A 327 38.17 11.14 -0.53
N GLU A 328 38.30 10.39 0.57
CA GLU A 328 39.19 10.75 1.68
C GLU A 328 40.67 10.48 1.30
N LEU A 329 41.21 11.42 0.51
CA LEU A 329 42.63 11.78 0.32
C LEU A 329 43.69 10.69 0.55
N ILE A 330 44.30 10.22 -0.54
CA ILE A 330 45.70 9.77 -0.56
C ILE A 330 46.55 10.91 0.05
N PRO A 331 47.34 10.67 1.11
CA PRO A 331 48.23 11.68 1.64
C PRO A 331 49.22 12.09 0.54
N SER A 332 49.12 13.32 0.05
CA SER A 332 50.12 13.88 -0.85
C SER A 332 51.47 13.88 -0.12
N ALA A 333 52.37 12.99 -0.53
CA ALA A 333 53.75 13.03 -0.07
C ALA A 333 54.37 14.36 -0.51
N THR A 334 54.59 15.24 0.46
CA THR A 334 55.31 16.51 0.27
C THR A 334 56.73 16.19 -0.20
N ILE A 335 57.00 16.42 -1.48
CA ILE A 335 58.36 16.37 -2.04
C ILE A 335 59.09 17.61 -1.54
N GLU A 336 59.89 17.48 -0.48
CA GLU A 336 60.86 18.48 -0.07
C GLU A 336 61.92 18.62 -1.19
N ARG A 337 61.93 19.77 -1.87
CA ARG A 337 63.06 20.17 -2.71
C ARG A 337 64.10 20.84 -1.81
N THR A 338 65.22 20.16 -1.60
CA THR A 338 66.44 20.76 -1.06
C THR A 338 67.03 21.73 -2.10
N PRO A 339 67.29 23.01 -1.74
CA PRO A 339 68.02 23.92 -2.61
C PRO A 339 69.53 23.63 -2.52
N ASN A 340 70.17 23.48 -3.69
CA ASN A 340 71.62 23.58 -3.86
C ASN A 340 72.03 25.01 -4.16
#